data_AF-A0A931UQM2-F1
#
_entry.id   AF-A0A931UQM2-F1
#
_cell.length_a   1.000
_cell.length_b   1.000
_cell.length_c   1.000
_cell.angle_alpha   90.00
_cell.angle_beta   90.00
_cell.angle_gamma   90.00
#
_symmetry.space_group_name_H-M   'P 1'
#
loop_
_entity.id
_entity.type
_entity.pdbx_description
1 polymer ?
#
loop_
_entity_poly.entity_id
_entity_poly.type
_entity_poly.pdbx_seq_one_letter_code
_entity_poly.pdbx_strand_id
1 'polypeptide(L)'
;MNEDTAPTSYAGQLGTILGVSNPDDLATAVRSCWASLWTPGAIRYMSTYGVDPARTAVAVLVQRMVPARVAGGALSRTPDNRLVVTAAWGLGPAVGQGEVVPDRYVLRREGPAVELVEPGHKTRQMTGSGSAGPRWQAVPPDLVTAPALGEAEALALARLVMTAERLLGEPLEIEWALDDTGFQLIQARPLAVQRAREEDHPWAHHPGLTGQPAGVGWAMGPARVVRGEAELEHVRHGEVLVTSVPGPALAVVLQRVAGVVTELGGSTSHLAALARERGIPAVLGVRDATRRILQGSLVVVDGHRGVVHPICPDDARGGATREKA
;
A
#
# COMPACT_ATOMS: atom_id res chain seq x y z
N MET A 1 21.95 -14.02 0.19
CA MET A 1 21.39 -12.65 0.06
C MET A 1 20.02 -12.73 0.72
N ASN A 2 19.79 -11.96 1.79
CA ASN A 2 18.56 -12.02 2.57
C ASN A 2 17.52 -11.13 1.87
N GLU A 3 16.27 -11.58 1.80
CA GLU A 3 15.14 -10.85 1.21
C GLU A 3 14.94 -9.45 1.82
N ASP A 4 15.39 -9.28 3.07
CA ASP A 4 15.29 -8.06 3.87
C ASP A 4 16.67 -7.42 4.17
N THR A 5 17.49 -7.16 3.15
CA THR A 5 18.66 -6.27 3.32
C THR A 5 18.39 -4.88 2.76
N ALA A 6 18.93 -3.86 3.43
CA ALA A 6 18.53 -2.45 3.33
C ALA A 6 18.96 -1.68 2.06
N PRO A 7 18.99 -2.31 0.87
CA PRO A 7 18.49 -1.56 -0.29
C PRO A 7 17.47 -2.32 -1.15
N THR A 8 17.15 -3.58 -0.83
CA THR A 8 16.26 -4.42 -1.64
C THR A 8 15.19 -5.05 -0.77
N SER A 9 13.96 -4.54 -0.81
CA SER A 9 12.81 -5.30 -0.34
C SER A 9 12.10 -5.89 -1.55
N TYR A 10 12.01 -7.22 -1.60
CA TYR A 10 11.27 -7.94 -2.64
C TYR A 10 9.75 -7.85 -2.44
N ALA A 11 9.25 -6.77 -1.81
CA ALA A 11 7.84 -6.58 -1.51
C ALA A 11 6.95 -6.85 -2.74
N GLY A 12 6.15 -7.91 -2.66
CA GLY A 12 5.25 -8.35 -3.73
C GLY A 12 5.93 -8.83 -5.02
N GLN A 13 7.24 -9.10 -5.03
CA GLN A 13 7.97 -9.58 -6.22
C GLN A 13 8.01 -11.11 -6.31
N LEU A 14 8.05 -11.80 -5.16
CA LEU A 14 7.99 -13.25 -5.10
C LEU A 14 6.55 -13.72 -4.94
N GLY A 15 6.26 -14.90 -5.50
CA GLY A 15 4.93 -15.48 -5.51
C GLY A 15 4.54 -16.06 -4.15
N THR A 16 3.37 -15.69 -3.65
CA THR A 16 2.72 -16.34 -2.51
C THR A 16 1.59 -17.24 -3.01
N ILE A 17 1.58 -18.49 -2.58
CA ILE A 17 0.49 -19.43 -2.85
C ILE A 17 -0.29 -19.66 -1.55
N LEU A 18 -1.60 -19.46 -1.61
CA LEU A 18 -2.50 -19.59 -0.46
C LEU A 18 -3.43 -20.80 -0.62
N GLY A 19 -3.83 -21.38 0.51
CA GLY A 19 -4.85 -22.45 0.56
C GLY A 19 -4.41 -23.80 0.00
N VAL A 20 -3.12 -24.12 0.08
CA VAL A 20 -2.61 -25.49 -0.19
C VAL A 20 -3.20 -26.44 0.84
N SER A 21 -3.94 -27.46 0.39
CA SER A 21 -4.75 -28.32 1.27
C SER A 21 -4.36 -29.80 1.26
N ASN A 22 -3.48 -30.23 0.35
CA ASN A 22 -2.95 -31.59 0.32
C ASN A 22 -1.41 -31.61 0.10
N PRO A 23 -0.72 -32.70 0.49
CA PRO A 23 0.74 -32.80 0.39
C PRO A 23 1.28 -32.77 -1.05
N ASP A 24 0.54 -33.31 -2.02
CA ASP A 24 0.98 -33.37 -3.41
C ASP A 24 1.04 -31.97 -4.04
N ASP A 25 0.08 -31.12 -3.70
CA ASP A 25 0.04 -29.72 -4.10
C ASP A 25 1.14 -28.89 -3.43
N LEU A 26 1.63 -29.29 -2.25
CA LEU A 26 2.69 -28.56 -1.55
C LEU A 26 3.98 -28.53 -2.38
N ALA A 27 4.38 -29.66 -2.95
CA ALA A 27 5.57 -29.71 -3.80
C ALA A 27 5.42 -28.83 -5.05
N THR A 28 4.21 -28.77 -5.62
CA THR A 28 3.90 -27.89 -6.75
C THR A 28 3.94 -26.42 -6.32
N ALA A 29 3.34 -26.07 -5.19
CA ALA A 29 3.36 -24.71 -4.65
C ALA A 29 4.79 -24.23 -4.39
N VAL A 30 5.64 -25.06 -3.77
CA VAL A 30 7.06 -24.73 -3.55
C VAL A 30 7.79 -24.46 -4.88
N ARG A 31 7.58 -25.32 -5.90
CA ARG A 31 8.14 -25.10 -7.23
C ARG A 31 7.62 -23.82 -7.88
N SER A 32 6.34 -23.50 -7.72
CA SER A 32 5.75 -22.25 -8.20
C SER A 32 6.35 -21.02 -7.51
N CYS A 33 6.60 -21.08 -6.19
CA CYS A 33 7.29 -20.03 -5.46
C CYS A 33 8.71 -19.82 -6.00
N TRP A 34 9.49 -20.89 -6.24
CA TRP A 34 10.80 -20.76 -6.88
C TRP A 34 10.70 -20.20 -8.29
N ALA A 35 9.76 -20.70 -9.10
CA ALA A 35 9.55 -20.23 -10.47
C ALA A 35 9.19 -18.74 -10.54
N SER A 36 8.63 -18.16 -9.47
CA SER A 36 8.27 -16.73 -9.42
C SER A 36 9.45 -15.78 -9.63
N LEU A 37 10.68 -16.22 -9.32
CA LEU A 37 11.92 -15.48 -9.62
C LEU A 37 12.10 -15.16 -11.12
N TRP A 38 11.55 -16.00 -11.99
CA TRP A 38 11.67 -15.86 -13.45
C TRP A 38 10.48 -15.16 -14.09
N THR A 39 9.58 -14.58 -13.29
CA THR A 39 8.53 -13.72 -13.83
C THR A 39 9.14 -12.43 -14.42
N PRO A 40 8.52 -11.83 -15.46
CA PRO A 40 9.03 -10.59 -16.04
C PRO A 40 9.22 -9.45 -15.02
N GLY A 41 8.35 -9.37 -14.01
CA GLY A 41 8.45 -8.41 -12.91
C GLY A 41 9.69 -8.62 -12.07
N ALA A 42 9.89 -9.84 -11.56
CA ALA A 42 11.04 -10.20 -10.74
C ALA A 42 12.38 -10.03 -11.49
N ILE A 43 12.44 -10.43 -12.76
CA ILE A 43 13.64 -10.24 -13.61
C ILE A 43 13.96 -8.74 -13.78
N ARG A 44 12.97 -7.89 -14.06
CA ARG A 44 13.18 -6.44 -14.18
C ARG A 44 13.63 -5.81 -12.86
N TYR A 45 13.03 -6.23 -11.75
CA TYR A 45 13.43 -5.79 -10.42
C TYR A 45 14.90 -6.14 -10.14
N MET A 46 15.27 -7.41 -10.30
CA MET A 46 16.63 -7.88 -10.06
C MET A 46 17.67 -7.22 -10.97
N SER A 47 17.36 -7.04 -12.26
CA SER A 47 18.23 -6.34 -13.21
C SER A 47 18.53 -4.90 -12.76
N THR A 48 17.55 -4.22 -12.16
CA THR A 48 17.72 -2.85 -11.65
C THR A 48 18.77 -2.75 -10.54
N TYR A 49 18.97 -3.83 -9.78
CA TYR A 49 19.95 -3.91 -8.70
C TYR A 49 21.18 -4.76 -9.05
N GLY A 50 21.33 -5.17 -10.32
CA GLY A 50 22.44 -6.01 -10.76
C GLY A 50 22.44 -7.42 -10.14
N VAL A 51 21.28 -7.93 -9.74
CA VAL A 51 21.12 -9.26 -9.16
C VAL A 51 20.82 -10.28 -10.26
N ASP A 52 21.52 -11.41 -10.24
CA ASP A 52 21.30 -12.52 -11.18
C ASP A 52 20.33 -13.55 -10.58
N PRO A 53 19.15 -13.82 -11.21
CA PRO A 53 18.23 -14.85 -10.76
C PRO A 53 18.89 -16.23 -10.61
N ALA A 54 19.81 -16.60 -11.51
CA ALA A 54 20.45 -17.91 -11.50
C ALA A 54 21.42 -18.11 -10.32
N ARG A 55 21.82 -17.01 -9.66
CA ARG A 55 22.69 -17.01 -8.48
C ARG A 55 21.94 -16.67 -7.20
N THR A 56 20.62 -16.55 -7.27
CA THR A 56 19.77 -16.17 -6.15
C THR A 56 19.12 -17.42 -5.55
N ALA A 57 19.34 -17.64 -4.25
CA ALA A 57 18.64 -18.66 -3.50
C ALA A 57 17.41 -18.06 -2.82
N VAL A 58 16.26 -18.71 -2.93
CA VAL A 58 15.01 -18.31 -2.27
C VAL A 58 14.59 -19.37 -1.26
N ALA A 59 14.44 -18.96 -0.01
CA ALA A 59 13.80 -19.76 1.01
C ALA A 59 12.28 -19.71 0.81
N VAL A 60 11.60 -20.85 0.94
CA VAL A 60 10.14 -20.91 0.90
C VAL A 60 9.62 -21.19 2.30
N LEU A 61 8.87 -20.23 2.84
CA LEU A 61 8.23 -20.35 4.14
C LEU A 61 6.88 -21.05 3.97
N VAL A 62 6.71 -22.19 4.65
CA VAL A 62 5.43 -22.92 4.70
C VAL A 62 4.76 -22.61 6.03
N GLN A 63 3.67 -21.85 5.98
CA GLN A 63 2.94 -21.40 7.16
C GLN A 63 1.51 -21.94 7.14
N ARG A 64 0.99 -22.26 8.33
CA ARG A 64 -0.42 -22.64 8.49
C ARG A 64 -1.31 -21.46 8.09
N MET A 65 -2.29 -21.74 7.23
CA MET A 65 -3.27 -20.75 6.80
C MET A 65 -4.15 -20.29 7.98
N VAL A 66 -4.32 -18.98 8.12
CA VAL A 66 -5.30 -18.38 9.04
C VAL A 66 -6.62 -18.19 8.27
N PRO A 67 -7.75 -18.75 8.74
CA PRO A 67 -9.07 -18.56 8.13
C PRO A 67 -9.63 -17.18 8.50
N ALA A 68 -8.93 -16.12 8.06
CA ALA A 68 -9.18 -14.77 8.50
C ALA A 68 -10.56 -14.26 8.06
N ARG A 69 -11.32 -13.71 9.02
CA ARG A 69 -12.52 -12.90 8.72
C ARG A 69 -12.15 -11.45 8.39
N VAL A 70 -11.03 -10.98 8.91
CA VAL A 70 -10.47 -9.65 8.69
C VAL A 70 -8.96 -9.79 8.64
N ALA A 71 -8.31 -9.08 7.73
CA ALA A 71 -6.87 -9.02 7.63
C ALA A 71 -6.42 -7.63 7.17
N GLY A 72 -5.15 -7.33 7.35
CA GLY A 72 -4.60 -6.07 6.87
C GLY A 72 -3.15 -5.87 7.26
N GLY A 73 -2.73 -4.60 7.26
CA GLY A 73 -1.38 -4.21 7.63
C GLY A 73 -1.37 -3.28 8.83
N ALA A 74 -0.19 -3.11 9.41
CA ALA A 74 0.06 -2.12 10.45
C ALA A 74 1.44 -1.49 10.26
N LEU A 75 1.50 -0.16 10.37
CA LEU A 75 2.74 0.60 10.52
C LEU A 75 2.86 0.97 11.99
N SER A 76 3.86 0.40 12.65
CA SER A 76 4.11 0.65 14.08
C SER A 76 4.44 2.12 14.39
N ARG A 77 4.97 2.84 13.39
CA ARG A 77 5.36 4.25 13.51
C ARG A 77 5.25 4.99 12.19
N THR A 78 4.56 6.11 12.19
CA THR A 78 4.52 7.12 11.12
C THR A 78 5.47 8.29 11.41
N PRO A 79 5.71 9.21 10.44
CA PRO A 79 6.56 10.37 10.65
C PRO A 79 6.15 11.27 11.83
N ASP A 80 4.85 11.35 12.10
CA ASP A 80 4.22 12.08 13.22
C ASP A 80 4.08 11.23 14.50
N ASN A 81 4.86 10.13 14.60
CA ASN A 81 4.91 9.24 15.76
C ASN A 81 3.56 8.61 16.14
N ARG A 82 2.75 8.26 15.14
CA ARG A 82 1.49 7.53 15.32
C ARG A 82 1.62 6.08 14.86
N LEU A 83 0.68 5.24 15.27
CA LEU A 83 0.52 3.88 14.77
C LEU A 83 -0.64 3.87 13.79
N VAL A 84 -0.46 3.22 12.64
CA VAL A 84 -1.52 3.07 11.63
C VAL A 84 -1.85 1.61 11.48
N VAL A 85 -3.15 1.28 11.50
CA VAL A 85 -3.68 -0.03 11.13
C VAL A 85 -4.55 0.16 9.91
N THR A 86 -4.45 -0.76 8.94
CA THR A 86 -5.45 -0.90 7.89
C THR A 86 -6.15 -2.24 8.00
N ALA A 87 -7.42 -2.32 7.62
CA ALA A 87 -8.20 -3.54 7.71
C ALA A 87 -9.15 -3.71 6.52
N ALA A 88 -9.30 -4.94 6.04
CA ALA A 88 -10.36 -5.32 5.12
C ALA A 88 -10.91 -6.73 5.42
N TRP A 89 -12.09 -7.02 4.88
CA TRP A 89 -12.76 -8.31 5.04
C TRP A 89 -12.00 -9.45 4.35
N GLY A 90 -12.03 -10.63 4.98
CA GLY A 90 -11.41 -11.85 4.47
C GLY A 90 -9.89 -11.88 4.60
N LEU A 91 -9.25 -12.53 3.64
CA LEU A 91 -7.81 -12.79 3.63
C LEU A 91 -6.99 -11.55 3.21
N GLY A 92 -5.74 -11.51 3.68
CA GLY A 92 -4.79 -10.40 3.50
C GLY A 92 -4.54 -9.89 2.07
N PRO A 93 -4.62 -10.71 0.99
CA PRO A 93 -4.38 -10.22 -0.37
C PRO A 93 -5.24 -9.01 -0.78
N ALA A 94 -6.45 -8.87 -0.24
CA ALA A 94 -7.29 -7.69 -0.49
C ALA A 94 -6.57 -6.37 -0.16
N VAL A 95 -5.84 -6.34 0.96
CA VAL A 95 -5.07 -5.17 1.41
C VAL A 95 -3.69 -5.14 0.77
N GLY A 96 -2.94 -6.24 0.85
CA GLY A 96 -1.55 -6.31 0.37
C GLY A 96 -1.43 -6.00 -1.13
N GLN A 97 -2.28 -6.61 -1.96
CA GLN A 97 -2.30 -6.39 -3.40
C GLN A 97 -3.02 -5.09 -3.81
N GLY A 98 -3.55 -4.34 -2.85
CA GLY A 98 -4.22 -3.06 -3.12
C GLY A 98 -5.47 -3.19 -3.98
N GLU A 99 -6.26 -4.23 -3.74
CA GLU A 99 -7.44 -4.59 -4.53
C GLU A 99 -8.72 -3.90 -4.06
N VAL A 100 -8.67 -3.34 -2.85
CA VAL A 100 -9.70 -2.50 -2.23
C VAL A 100 -9.05 -1.30 -1.56
N VAL A 101 -9.88 -0.34 -1.15
CA VAL A 101 -9.47 0.68 -0.18
C VAL A 101 -9.81 0.14 1.21
N PRO A 102 -8.82 -0.25 2.04
CA PRO A 102 -9.07 -0.76 3.37
C PRO A 102 -9.54 0.37 4.30
N ASP A 103 -10.12 0.01 5.44
CA ASP A 103 -10.28 0.98 6.53
C ASP A 103 -8.91 1.45 7.02
N ARG A 104 -8.82 2.66 7.56
CA ARG A 104 -7.61 3.20 8.18
C ARG A 104 -7.91 3.69 9.58
N TYR A 105 -7.18 3.15 10.54
CA TYR A 105 -7.23 3.51 11.95
C TYR A 105 -5.91 4.17 12.32
N VAL A 106 -5.97 5.40 12.81
CA VAL A 106 -4.80 6.11 13.33
C VAL A 106 -4.88 6.10 14.84
N LEU A 107 -3.82 5.60 15.48
CA LEU A 107 -3.75 5.42 16.90
C LEU A 107 -2.58 6.19 17.50
N ARG A 108 -2.84 6.79 18.67
CA ARG A 108 -1.78 7.32 19.52
C ARG A 108 -0.93 6.17 20.08
N ARG A 109 0.40 6.33 20.09
CA ARG A 109 1.31 5.27 20.58
C ARG A 109 1.39 5.22 22.11
N GLU A 110 1.59 6.37 22.75
CA GLU A 110 1.55 6.50 24.20
C GLU A 110 0.11 6.58 24.66
N GLY A 111 -0.29 5.83 25.69
CA GLY A 111 -1.70 5.71 26.10
C GLY A 111 -2.63 5.35 24.93
N PRO A 112 -2.51 4.14 24.33
CA PRO A 112 -3.16 3.82 23.08
C PRO A 112 -4.63 4.21 23.03
N ALA A 113 -4.97 5.05 22.06
CA ALA A 113 -6.31 5.54 21.80
C ALA A 113 -6.49 5.64 20.29
N VAL A 114 -7.70 5.31 19.80
CA VAL A 114 -8.05 5.55 18.40
C VAL A 114 -8.35 7.04 18.25
N GLU A 115 -7.60 7.72 17.39
CA GLU A 115 -7.75 9.16 17.15
C GLU A 115 -8.54 9.43 15.88
N LEU A 116 -8.48 8.52 14.92
CA LEU A 116 -9.18 8.63 13.65
C LEU A 116 -9.55 7.25 13.13
N VAL A 117 -10.78 7.13 12.62
CA VAL A 117 -11.24 6.00 11.83
C VAL A 117 -11.73 6.53 10.49
N GLU A 118 -11.10 6.10 9.41
CA GLU A 118 -11.50 6.40 8.04
C GLU A 118 -12.01 5.10 7.40
N PRO A 119 -13.33 4.95 7.25
CA PRO A 119 -13.88 3.79 6.57
C PRO A 119 -13.42 3.76 5.11
N GLY A 120 -12.97 2.59 4.68
CA GLY A 120 -12.58 2.31 3.31
C GLY A 120 -13.78 1.98 2.42
N HIS A 121 -13.47 1.45 1.23
CA HIS A 121 -14.43 1.00 0.24
C HIS A 121 -14.06 -0.41 -0.21
N LYS A 122 -14.56 -1.40 0.53
CA LYS A 122 -14.17 -2.81 0.49
C LYS A 122 -15.16 -3.60 -0.38
N THR A 123 -15.13 -3.40 -1.70
CA THR A 123 -16.13 -3.97 -2.63
C THR A 123 -16.02 -5.47 -2.82
N ARG A 124 -14.84 -6.05 -2.57
CA ARG A 124 -14.58 -7.47 -2.66
C ARG A 124 -13.69 -7.94 -1.52
N GLN A 125 -13.73 -9.23 -1.28
CA GLN A 125 -12.93 -9.93 -0.30
C GLN A 125 -12.44 -11.24 -0.88
N MET A 126 -11.32 -11.74 -0.38
CA MET A 126 -10.90 -13.10 -0.66
C MET A 126 -11.28 -13.97 0.52
N THR A 127 -12.04 -15.02 0.28
CA THR A 127 -12.47 -15.99 1.30
C THR A 127 -12.04 -17.40 0.89
N GLY A 128 -12.14 -18.35 1.80
CA GLY A 128 -11.89 -19.76 1.50
C GLY A 128 -10.67 -20.31 2.24
N SER A 129 -10.96 -21.17 3.21
CA SER A 129 -10.01 -22.08 3.85
C SER A 129 -10.56 -23.50 3.66
N GLY A 130 -10.09 -24.24 2.65
CA GLY A 130 -10.60 -25.57 2.32
C GLY A 130 -10.17 -26.06 0.94
N SER A 131 -10.71 -27.20 0.49
CA SER A 131 -10.35 -27.86 -0.78
C SER A 131 -10.58 -27.00 -2.03
N ALA A 132 -11.51 -26.04 -1.97
CA ALA A 132 -11.82 -25.15 -3.09
C ALA A 132 -10.82 -23.98 -3.27
N GLY A 133 -9.90 -23.81 -2.32
CA GLY A 133 -8.90 -22.74 -2.29
C GLY A 133 -9.48 -21.34 -2.06
N PRO A 134 -8.60 -20.31 -1.97
CA PRO A 134 -9.00 -18.92 -1.82
C PRO A 134 -9.69 -18.40 -3.09
N ARG A 135 -10.77 -17.64 -2.94
CA ARG A 135 -11.55 -17.09 -4.04
C ARG A 135 -12.01 -15.67 -3.75
N TRP A 136 -12.02 -14.84 -4.79
CA TRP A 136 -12.61 -13.51 -4.73
C TRP A 136 -14.14 -13.59 -4.73
N GLN A 137 -14.75 -12.80 -3.86
CA GLN A 137 -16.21 -12.68 -3.74
C GLN A 137 -16.57 -11.21 -3.49
N ALA A 138 -17.76 -10.80 -3.94
CA ALA A 138 -18.29 -9.49 -3.61
C ALA A 138 -18.58 -9.40 -2.12
N VAL A 139 -18.34 -8.23 -1.53
CA VAL A 139 -18.75 -7.92 -0.15
C VAL A 139 -20.21 -7.45 -0.16
N PRO A 140 -21.05 -7.91 0.79
CA PRO A 140 -22.41 -7.41 0.95
C PRO A 140 -22.48 -5.87 0.99
N PRO A 141 -23.47 -5.22 0.36
CA PRO A 141 -23.50 -3.75 0.22
C PRO A 141 -23.39 -2.98 1.55
N ASP A 142 -23.99 -3.51 2.61
CA ASP A 142 -23.95 -2.97 3.97
C ASP A 142 -22.54 -3.01 4.60
N LEU A 143 -21.69 -3.94 4.16
CA LEU A 143 -20.34 -4.13 4.67
C LEU A 143 -19.25 -3.39 3.88
N VAL A 144 -19.56 -2.88 2.68
CA VAL A 144 -18.56 -2.23 1.81
C VAL A 144 -17.90 -1.03 2.50
N THR A 145 -18.68 -0.21 3.17
CA THR A 145 -18.20 0.99 3.91
C THR A 145 -18.26 0.82 5.42
N ALA A 146 -18.66 -0.34 5.94
CA ALA A 146 -18.63 -0.61 7.37
C ALA A 146 -17.19 -0.81 7.85
N PRO A 147 -16.79 -0.27 9.01
CA PRO A 147 -15.48 -0.56 9.61
C PRO A 147 -15.32 -2.06 9.91
N ALA A 148 -14.19 -2.63 9.49
CA ALA A 148 -13.88 -4.05 9.66
C ALA A 148 -13.43 -4.41 11.09
N LEU A 149 -13.00 -3.43 11.88
CA LEU A 149 -12.62 -3.59 13.27
C LEU A 149 -13.43 -2.65 14.17
N GLY A 150 -13.80 -3.14 15.34
CA GLY A 150 -14.22 -2.28 16.44
C GLY A 150 -13.03 -1.57 17.10
N GLU A 151 -13.31 -0.50 17.86
CA GLU A 151 -12.27 0.26 18.57
C GLU A 151 -11.44 -0.60 19.52
N ALA A 152 -12.10 -1.49 20.28
CA ALA A 152 -11.42 -2.40 21.21
C ALA A 152 -10.47 -3.37 20.49
N GLU A 153 -10.84 -3.83 19.29
CA GLU A 153 -10.01 -4.71 18.46
C GLU A 153 -8.81 -3.95 17.89
N ALA A 154 -9.01 -2.72 17.39
CA ALA A 154 -7.94 -1.86 16.91
C ALA A 154 -6.91 -1.56 18.02
N LEU A 155 -7.38 -1.30 19.25
CA LEU A 155 -6.52 -1.09 20.42
C LEU A 155 -5.78 -2.37 20.84
N ALA A 156 -6.42 -3.53 20.75
CA ALA A 156 -5.78 -4.81 21.03
C ALA A 156 -4.66 -5.11 20.04
N LEU A 157 -4.91 -4.91 18.74
CA LEU A 157 -3.89 -5.07 17.71
C LEU A 157 -2.74 -4.07 17.88
N ALA A 158 -3.03 -2.81 18.19
CA ALA A 158 -2.00 -1.81 18.44
C ALA A 158 -1.04 -2.22 19.57
N ARG A 159 -1.56 -2.84 20.65
CA ARG A 159 -0.71 -3.39 21.72
C ARG A 159 0.21 -4.52 21.24
N LEU A 160 -0.27 -5.38 20.34
CA LEU A 160 0.54 -6.44 19.72
C LEU A 160 1.64 -5.87 18.84
N VAL A 161 1.31 -4.90 17.99
CA VAL A 161 2.25 -4.22 17.10
C VAL A 161 3.35 -3.50 17.89
N MET A 162 2.98 -2.77 18.94
CA MET A 162 3.94 -2.09 19.84
C MET A 162 4.82 -3.10 20.60
N THR A 163 4.28 -4.26 20.94
CA THR A 163 5.06 -5.34 21.56
C THR A 163 6.08 -5.90 20.57
N ALA A 164 5.69 -6.15 19.32
CA ALA A 164 6.60 -6.60 18.26
C ALA A 164 7.71 -5.57 17.98
N GLU A 165 7.38 -4.28 17.85
CA GLU A 165 8.34 -3.20 17.65
C GLU A 165 9.39 -3.16 18.78
N ARG A 166 8.95 -3.28 20.03
CA ARG A 166 9.85 -3.31 21.19
C ARG A 166 10.75 -4.55 21.20
N LEU A 167 10.26 -5.70 20.77
CA LEU A 167 11.03 -6.94 20.73
C LEU A 167 12.09 -6.92 19.62
N LEU A 168 11.78 -6.33 18.46
CA LEU A 168 12.71 -6.24 17.32
C LEU A 168 13.61 -5.00 17.37
N GLY A 169 13.27 -4.00 18.19
CA GLY A 169 14.13 -2.84 18.47
C GLY A 169 14.11 -1.74 17.40
N GLU A 170 13.25 -1.87 16.40
CA GLU A 170 13.11 -0.91 15.29
C GLU A 170 11.65 -0.78 14.83
N PRO A 171 11.27 0.32 14.15
CA PRO A 171 9.95 0.43 13.53
C PRO A 171 9.68 -0.71 12.55
N LEU A 172 8.46 -1.25 12.60
CA LEU A 172 7.99 -2.35 11.79
C LEU A 172 6.79 -1.99 10.92
N GLU A 173 6.74 -2.63 9.75
CA GLU A 173 5.54 -2.88 8.95
C GLU A 173 5.13 -4.34 9.16
N ILE A 174 3.88 -4.56 9.54
CA ILE A 174 3.37 -5.86 9.97
C ILE A 174 2.13 -6.24 9.15
N GLU A 175 2.08 -7.46 8.65
CA GLU A 175 0.85 -8.06 8.14
C GLU A 175 0.19 -8.90 9.21
N TRP A 176 -1.13 -8.83 9.32
CA TRP A 176 -1.88 -9.49 10.37
C TRP A 176 -3.20 -10.05 9.86
N ALA A 177 -3.72 -11.04 10.57
CA ALA A 177 -5.04 -11.61 10.38
C ALA A 177 -5.79 -11.71 11.71
N LEU A 178 -7.11 -11.73 11.62
CA LEU A 178 -8.04 -11.92 12.72
C LEU A 178 -9.02 -13.04 12.35
N ASP A 179 -9.02 -14.10 13.13
CA ASP A 179 -9.98 -15.19 13.08
C ASP A 179 -10.78 -15.28 14.40
N ASP A 180 -11.53 -16.36 14.58
CA ASP A 180 -12.35 -16.58 15.79
C ASP A 180 -11.50 -16.81 17.05
N THR A 181 -10.20 -17.10 16.91
CA THR A 181 -9.27 -17.33 18.01
C THR A 181 -8.51 -16.06 18.43
N GLY A 182 -8.53 -15.02 17.60
CA GLY A 182 -7.92 -13.73 17.87
C GLY A 182 -6.97 -13.27 16.75
N PHE A 183 -6.06 -12.36 17.09
CA PHE A 183 -5.10 -11.82 16.14
C PHE A 183 -3.87 -12.72 15.97
N GLN A 184 -3.42 -12.88 14.73
CA GLN A 184 -2.14 -13.48 14.37
C GLN A 184 -1.31 -12.48 13.57
N LEU A 185 -0.07 -12.23 13.99
CA LEU A 185 0.90 -11.48 13.20
C LEU A 185 1.55 -12.46 12.22
N ILE A 186 1.40 -12.20 10.93
CA ILE A 186 1.81 -13.12 9.85
C ILE A 186 3.24 -12.83 9.41
N GLN A 187 3.55 -11.56 9.21
CA GLN A 187 4.86 -11.08 8.75
C GLN A 187 5.18 -9.78 9.47
N ALA A 188 6.45 -9.58 9.81
CA ALA A 188 6.96 -8.30 10.31
C ALA A 188 8.28 -8.00 9.61
N ARG A 189 8.43 -6.79 9.09
CA ARG A 189 9.66 -6.33 8.43
C ARG A 189 10.02 -4.91 8.87
N PRO A 190 11.31 -4.53 8.82
CA PRO A 190 11.75 -3.16 9.09
C PRO A 190 10.97 -2.11 8.29
N LEU A 191 10.62 -1.02 8.95
CA LEU A 191 9.95 0.13 8.35
C LEU A 191 10.88 1.34 8.32
N ALA A 192 11.21 1.79 7.12
CA ALA A 192 11.90 3.05 6.92
C ALA A 192 10.92 4.22 7.16
N VAL A 193 11.11 4.94 8.27
CA VAL A 193 10.31 6.13 8.60
C VAL A 193 11.07 7.38 8.18
N GLN A 194 10.60 8.06 7.13
CA GLN A 194 11.11 9.38 6.76
C GLN A 194 10.51 10.45 7.68
N ARG A 195 11.30 11.45 8.10
CA ARG A 195 10.77 12.60 8.83
C ARG A 195 9.96 13.47 7.86
N ALA A 196 8.72 13.79 8.22
CA ALA A 196 7.96 14.82 7.54
C ALA A 196 8.66 16.17 7.77
N ARG A 197 8.85 16.94 6.70
CA ARG A 197 9.19 18.35 6.80
C ARG A 197 7.89 19.13 6.66
N GLU A 198 7.54 19.90 7.69
CA GLU A 198 6.47 20.88 7.57
C GLU A 198 7.01 22.05 6.76
N GLU A 199 6.62 22.10 5.49
CA GLU A 199 6.87 23.22 4.61
C GLU A 199 5.51 23.86 4.29
N ASP A 200 5.39 25.17 4.55
CA ASP A 200 4.22 25.92 4.12
C ASP A 200 4.21 25.99 2.59
N HIS A 201 3.24 25.30 2.01
CA HIS A 201 3.18 25.13 0.58
C HIS A 201 2.13 26.05 -0.05
N PRO A 202 2.48 26.81 -1.13
CA PRO A 202 1.53 27.68 -1.82
C PRO A 202 0.28 26.97 -2.32
N TRP A 203 0.39 25.67 -2.65
CA TRP A 203 -0.71 24.85 -3.15
C TRP A 203 -1.70 24.36 -2.06
N ALA A 204 -1.40 24.55 -0.77
CA ALA A 204 -2.24 24.08 0.33
C ALA A 204 -3.65 24.71 0.32
N HIS A 205 -3.81 25.86 -0.34
CA HIS A 205 -5.10 26.55 -0.47
C HIS A 205 -5.98 26.03 -1.61
N HIS A 206 -5.46 25.19 -2.50
CA HIS A 206 -6.24 24.63 -3.61
C HIS A 206 -7.15 23.50 -3.13
N PRO A 207 -8.30 23.26 -3.78
CA PRO A 207 -9.15 22.11 -3.49
C PRO A 207 -8.36 20.79 -3.53
N GLY A 208 -8.43 20.03 -2.44
CA GLY A 208 -7.73 18.76 -2.29
C GLY A 208 -8.67 17.56 -2.47
N LEU A 209 -8.18 16.52 -3.12
CA LEU A 209 -8.72 15.17 -3.05
C LEU A 209 -8.00 14.42 -1.93
N THR A 210 -8.74 13.69 -1.09
CA THR A 210 -8.17 12.95 0.03
C THR A 210 -8.08 11.47 -0.28
N GLY A 211 -7.03 10.83 0.23
CA GLY A 211 -6.84 9.40 0.26
C GLY A 211 -5.90 9.00 1.39
N GLN A 212 -5.44 7.75 1.36
CA GLN A 212 -4.51 7.23 2.34
C GLN A 212 -3.06 7.58 1.97
N PRO A 213 -2.28 8.16 2.89
CA PRO A 213 -0.89 8.51 2.62
C PRO A 213 -0.01 7.26 2.55
N ALA A 214 0.94 7.24 1.60
CA ALA A 214 2.05 6.28 1.65
C ALA A 214 3.10 6.66 2.70
N GLY A 215 3.18 7.93 3.09
CA GLY A 215 4.04 8.46 4.16
C GLY A 215 5.32 9.15 3.69
N VAL A 216 5.41 9.56 2.42
CA VAL A 216 6.63 10.14 1.83
C VAL A 216 6.35 11.40 1.02
N GLY A 217 7.04 12.47 1.39
CA GLY A 217 7.29 13.67 0.58
C GLY A 217 6.08 14.31 -0.08
N TRP A 218 6.38 15.21 -1.01
CA TRP A 218 5.43 15.73 -1.96
C TRP A 218 6.10 15.84 -3.33
N ALA A 219 5.29 15.82 -4.38
CA ALA A 219 5.76 15.99 -5.75
C ALA A 219 4.72 16.72 -6.59
N MET A 220 5.20 17.36 -7.66
CA MET A 220 4.36 18.07 -8.61
C MET A 220 4.70 17.64 -10.04
N GLY A 221 3.68 17.47 -10.88
CA GLY A 221 3.88 17.15 -12.28
C GLY A 221 2.56 17.10 -13.07
N PRO A 222 2.64 17.02 -14.40
CA PRO A 222 1.45 16.84 -15.23
C PRO A 222 0.83 15.47 -14.99
N ALA A 223 -0.49 15.41 -14.90
CA ALA A 223 -1.24 14.19 -14.66
C ALA A 223 -1.23 13.27 -15.89
N ARG A 224 -0.89 12.00 -15.65
CA ARG A 224 -1.04 10.89 -16.60
C ARG A 224 -2.11 9.96 -16.07
N VAL A 225 -3.32 10.08 -16.60
CA VAL A 225 -4.46 9.23 -16.27
C VAL A 225 -4.33 7.91 -17.04
N VAL A 226 -4.33 6.79 -16.31
CA VAL A 226 -4.20 5.43 -16.83
C VAL A 226 -5.35 4.58 -16.28
N ARG A 227 -6.14 3.94 -17.14
CA ARG A 227 -7.29 3.11 -16.71
C ARG A 227 -7.09 1.62 -16.98
N GLY A 228 -6.21 1.26 -17.91
CA GLY A 228 -5.80 -0.12 -18.17
C GLY A 228 -4.28 -0.31 -18.14
N GLU A 229 -3.85 -1.54 -17.86
CA GLU A 229 -2.42 -1.90 -17.77
C GLU A 229 -1.65 -1.62 -19.07
N ALA A 230 -2.28 -1.80 -20.23
CA ALA A 230 -1.66 -1.52 -21.52
C ALA A 230 -1.25 -0.04 -21.67
N GLU A 231 -1.92 0.89 -20.98
CA GLU A 231 -1.60 2.31 -21.07
C GLU A 231 -0.35 2.68 -20.25
N LEU A 232 0.14 1.79 -19.36
CA LEU A 232 1.30 2.04 -18.50
C LEU A 232 2.60 2.29 -19.28
N GLU A 233 2.70 1.80 -20.51
CA GLU A 233 3.84 2.07 -21.39
C GLU A 233 3.95 3.56 -21.75
N HIS A 234 2.82 4.28 -21.79
CA HIS A 234 2.74 5.69 -22.18
C HIS A 234 3.10 6.66 -21.06
N VAL A 235 3.36 6.18 -19.84
CA VAL A 235 3.79 7.00 -18.71
C VAL A 235 5.19 7.55 -18.97
N ARG A 236 5.33 8.88 -18.93
CA ARG A 236 6.59 9.58 -19.18
C ARG A 236 7.28 9.98 -17.89
N HIS A 237 8.57 10.32 -18.01
CA HIS A 237 9.37 10.74 -16.88
C HIS A 237 8.85 12.06 -16.29
N GLY A 238 8.72 12.13 -14.96
CA GLY A 238 8.30 13.33 -14.23
C GLY A 238 6.79 13.60 -14.22
N GLU A 239 5.97 12.69 -14.77
CA GLU A 239 4.51 12.80 -14.69
C GLU A 239 3.99 12.30 -13.34
N VAL A 240 2.82 12.79 -12.92
CA VAL A 240 2.05 12.21 -11.81
C VAL A 240 1.13 11.14 -12.37
N LEU A 241 1.32 9.88 -11.97
CA LEU A 241 0.43 8.80 -12.38
C LEU A 241 -0.90 8.89 -11.62
N VAL A 242 -2.01 8.88 -12.34
CA VAL A 242 -3.37 8.83 -11.78
C VAL A 242 -4.06 7.59 -12.32
N THR A 243 -4.45 6.63 -11.48
CA THR A 243 -4.92 5.34 -12.01
C THR A 243 -5.92 4.59 -11.15
N SER A 244 -6.73 3.76 -11.81
CA SER A 244 -7.62 2.76 -11.20
C SER A 244 -7.06 1.33 -11.30
N VAL A 245 -5.89 1.16 -11.91
CA VAL A 245 -5.23 -0.15 -12.07
C VAL A 245 -4.72 -0.63 -10.69
N PRO A 246 -4.93 -1.90 -10.32
CA PRO A 246 -4.43 -2.46 -9.06
C PRO A 246 -2.90 -2.38 -8.92
N GLY A 247 -2.42 -2.38 -7.68
CA GLY A 247 -1.02 -2.15 -7.32
C GLY A 247 0.04 -3.01 -8.04
N PRO A 248 -0.14 -4.34 -8.23
CA PRO A 248 0.90 -5.22 -8.77
C PRO A 248 1.45 -4.78 -10.14
N ALA A 249 0.58 -4.29 -11.04
CA ALA A 249 1.00 -3.84 -12.36
C ALA A 249 1.80 -2.53 -12.33
N LEU A 250 1.63 -1.69 -11.30
CA LEU A 250 2.20 -0.35 -11.23
C LEU A 250 3.69 -0.33 -10.86
N ALA A 251 4.21 -1.41 -10.28
CA ALA A 251 5.61 -1.52 -9.89
C ALA A 251 6.58 -1.23 -11.05
N VAL A 252 6.16 -1.52 -12.29
CA VAL A 252 7.00 -1.35 -13.48
C VAL A 252 7.24 0.10 -13.89
N VAL A 253 6.39 1.02 -13.44
CA VAL A 253 6.41 2.44 -13.85
C VAL A 253 6.89 3.40 -12.76
N LEU A 254 6.95 2.95 -11.49
CA LEU A 254 7.23 3.80 -10.34
C LEU A 254 8.51 4.64 -10.49
N GLN A 255 9.59 4.08 -11.04
CA GLN A 255 10.86 4.81 -11.18
C GLN A 255 10.81 5.98 -12.18
N ARG A 256 9.75 6.10 -12.97
CA ARG A 256 9.60 7.17 -13.97
C ARG A 256 8.74 8.33 -13.46
N VAL A 257 7.88 8.10 -12.49
CA VAL A 257 6.86 9.08 -12.09
C VAL A 257 7.38 10.04 -11.02
N ALA A 258 6.88 11.27 -11.03
CA ALA A 258 7.12 12.23 -9.95
C ALA A 258 6.30 11.86 -8.71
N GLY A 259 5.08 11.34 -8.89
CA GLY A 259 4.20 10.92 -7.80
C GLY A 259 3.08 10.00 -8.30
N VAL A 260 2.34 9.41 -7.36
CA VAL A 260 1.31 8.41 -7.64
C VAL A 260 0.00 8.75 -6.94
N VAL A 261 -1.10 8.62 -7.68
CA VAL A 261 -2.47 8.74 -7.19
C VAL A 261 -3.23 7.51 -7.66
N THR A 262 -3.75 6.71 -6.73
CA THR A 262 -4.55 5.52 -7.08
C THR A 262 -5.95 5.58 -6.49
N GLU A 263 -6.93 5.03 -7.20
CA GLU A 263 -8.29 4.86 -6.69
C GLU A 263 -8.42 3.64 -5.75
N LEU A 264 -7.46 2.70 -5.81
CA LEU A 264 -7.42 1.49 -5.00
C LEU A 264 -6.16 1.44 -4.13
N GLY A 265 -6.16 0.56 -3.13
CA GLY A 265 -5.07 0.38 -2.19
C GLY A 265 -5.18 1.27 -0.95
N GLY A 266 -4.20 1.09 -0.06
CA GLY A 266 -4.12 1.81 1.22
C GLY A 266 -2.68 1.93 1.73
N SER A 267 -2.51 2.56 2.89
CA SER A 267 -1.19 2.91 3.46
C SER A 267 -0.23 1.73 3.66
N THR A 268 -0.74 0.52 3.81
CA THR A 268 0.04 -0.71 4.03
C THR A 268 -0.05 -1.68 2.86
N SER A 269 -0.49 -1.22 1.68
CA SER A 269 -0.43 -2.04 0.46
C SER A 269 1.01 -2.15 -0.06
N HIS A 270 1.29 -3.16 -0.88
CA HIS A 270 2.61 -3.34 -1.51
C HIS A 270 3.02 -2.11 -2.32
N LEU A 271 2.07 -1.42 -2.96
CA LEU A 271 2.36 -0.20 -3.70
C LEU A 271 2.83 0.93 -2.77
N ALA A 272 2.18 1.11 -1.62
CA ALA A 272 2.56 2.12 -0.65
C ALA A 272 3.95 1.84 -0.05
N ALA A 273 4.23 0.58 0.25
CA ALA A 273 5.57 0.10 0.64
C ALA A 273 6.63 0.44 -0.41
N LEU A 274 6.37 0.08 -1.67
CA LEU A 274 7.31 0.28 -2.76
C LEU A 274 7.57 1.76 -3.05
N ALA A 275 6.54 2.60 -2.90
CA ALA A 275 6.63 4.05 -3.00
C ALA A 275 7.50 4.62 -1.87
N ARG A 276 7.31 4.16 -0.62
CA ARG A 276 8.15 4.55 0.53
C ARG A 276 9.63 4.26 0.31
N GLU A 277 9.93 3.04 -0.10
CA GLU A 277 11.29 2.56 -0.35
C GLU A 277 12.01 3.36 -1.45
N ARG A 278 11.25 3.82 -2.46
CA ARG A 278 11.78 4.61 -3.58
C ARG A 278 11.75 6.12 -3.35
N GLY A 279 11.24 6.59 -2.20
CA GLY A 279 11.09 8.02 -1.95
C GLY A 279 10.06 8.70 -2.86
N ILE A 280 9.09 7.96 -3.40
CA ILE A 280 8.08 8.49 -4.33
C ILE A 280 6.82 8.87 -3.55
N PRO A 281 6.36 10.13 -3.62
CA PRO A 281 5.11 10.54 -3.00
C PRO A 281 3.91 9.83 -3.61
N ALA A 282 3.07 9.26 -2.75
CA ALA A 282 1.90 8.51 -3.19
C ALA A 282 0.70 8.70 -2.25
N VAL A 283 -0.48 8.84 -2.86
CA VAL A 283 -1.78 8.89 -2.19
C VAL A 283 -2.69 7.82 -2.80
N LEU A 284 -3.15 6.90 -1.98
CA LEU A 284 -3.92 5.73 -2.41
C LEU A 284 -5.39 5.84 -2.01
N GLY A 285 -6.26 5.09 -2.67
CA GLY A 285 -7.69 5.09 -2.35
C GLY A 285 -8.41 6.44 -2.57
N VAL A 286 -7.92 7.25 -3.52
CA VAL A 286 -8.54 8.53 -3.88
C VAL A 286 -9.76 8.27 -4.75
N ARG A 287 -10.95 8.47 -4.18
CA ARG A 287 -12.21 8.16 -4.87
C ARG A 287 -12.40 8.96 -6.16
N ASP A 288 -12.67 8.23 -7.26
CA ASP A 288 -12.91 8.77 -8.60
C ASP A 288 -11.76 9.65 -9.15
N ALA A 289 -10.52 9.44 -8.70
CA ALA A 289 -9.37 10.25 -9.11
C ALA A 289 -9.20 10.34 -10.64
N THR A 290 -9.39 9.24 -11.36
CA THR A 290 -9.25 9.18 -12.83
C THR A 290 -10.35 9.97 -13.56
N ARG A 291 -11.45 10.31 -12.88
CA ARG A 291 -12.53 11.14 -13.43
C ARG A 291 -12.39 12.60 -13.02
N ARG A 292 -11.87 12.84 -11.82
CA ARG A 292 -11.76 14.18 -11.22
C ARG A 292 -10.49 14.93 -11.62
N ILE A 293 -9.44 14.20 -12.01
CA ILE A 293 -8.18 14.77 -12.46
C ILE A 293 -8.12 14.68 -13.99
N LEU A 294 -7.87 15.80 -14.65
CA LEU A 294 -7.80 15.88 -16.10
C LEU A 294 -6.40 15.49 -16.61
N GLN A 295 -6.37 14.76 -17.72
CA GLN A 295 -5.13 14.41 -18.42
C GLN A 295 -4.29 15.66 -18.71
N GLY A 296 -3.01 15.63 -18.34
CA GLY A 296 -2.05 16.71 -18.55
C GLY A 296 -2.19 17.91 -17.60
N SER A 297 -3.21 17.96 -16.75
CA SER A 297 -3.33 19.01 -15.73
C SER A 297 -2.20 18.93 -14.70
N LEU A 298 -1.77 20.06 -14.17
CA LEU A 298 -0.75 20.09 -13.13
C LEU A 298 -1.34 19.57 -11.82
N VAL A 299 -0.67 18.61 -11.18
CA VAL A 299 -1.12 18.00 -9.94
C VAL A 299 0.01 18.01 -8.94
N VAL A 300 -0.33 18.34 -7.69
CA VAL A 300 0.53 18.13 -6.54
C VAL A 300 0.03 16.94 -5.73
N VAL A 301 0.94 16.06 -5.36
CA VAL A 301 0.70 14.88 -4.53
C VAL A 301 1.44 15.08 -3.22
N ASP A 302 0.73 15.19 -2.11
CA ASP A 302 1.29 15.20 -0.75
C ASP A 302 1.12 13.80 -0.15
N GLY A 303 2.21 13.03 -0.21
CA GLY A 303 2.26 11.66 0.28
C GLY A 303 2.36 11.56 1.81
N HIS A 304 2.63 12.65 2.52
CA HIS A 304 2.59 12.69 3.99
C HIS A 304 1.16 12.87 4.50
N ARG A 305 0.43 13.85 3.96
CA ARG A 305 -0.92 14.21 4.40
C ARG A 305 -2.01 13.39 3.73
N GLY A 306 -1.71 12.70 2.62
CA GLY A 306 -2.70 11.93 1.88
C GLY A 306 -3.62 12.83 1.05
N VAL A 307 -3.08 13.94 0.52
CA VAL A 307 -3.87 14.95 -0.21
C VAL A 307 -3.29 15.15 -1.61
N VAL A 308 -4.18 15.29 -2.59
CA VAL A 308 -3.85 15.57 -3.99
C VAL A 308 -4.51 16.87 -4.40
N HIS A 309 -3.74 17.83 -4.89
CA HIS A 309 -4.23 19.14 -5.34
C HIS A 309 -4.10 19.24 -6.87
N PRO A 310 -5.21 19.14 -7.63
CA PRO A 310 -5.23 19.55 -9.02
C PRO A 310 -5.10 21.08 -9.09
N ILE A 311 -4.03 21.57 -9.72
CA ILE A 311 -3.80 23.01 -9.90
C ILE A 311 -4.48 23.43 -11.20
N CYS A 312 -5.47 24.33 -11.08
CA CYS A 312 -6.10 24.93 -12.24
C CYS A 312 -5.09 25.88 -12.94
N PRO A 313 -5.00 25.88 -14.28
CA PRO A 313 -4.08 26.77 -15.01
C PRO A 313 -4.27 28.27 -14.73
N ASP A 314 -5.46 28.69 -14.29
CA ASP A 314 -5.76 30.09 -13.97
C ASP A 314 -5.17 30.52 -12.62
N ASP A 315 -5.04 29.59 -11.66
CA ASP A 315 -4.46 29.87 -10.35
C ASP A 315 -2.92 29.95 -10.40
N ALA A 316 -2.29 29.23 -11.33
CA ALA A 316 -0.84 29.26 -11.55
C ALA A 316 -0.32 30.64 -11.99
N ARG A 317 -1.19 31.51 -12.53
CA ARG A 317 -0.85 32.89 -12.93
C ARG A 317 -1.10 33.92 -11.82
N GLY A 318 -1.88 33.60 -10.80
CA GLY A 318 -2.26 34.51 -9.72
C GLY A 318 -1.16 34.78 -8.69
N GLY A 319 -0.15 33.92 -8.61
CA GLY A 319 1.01 34.08 -7.72
C GLY A 319 2.06 35.09 -8.21
N ALA A 320 2.07 35.44 -9.50
CA ALA A 320 3.09 36.31 -10.09
C ALA A 320 2.74 37.81 -10.08
N THR A 321 1.52 38.19 -9.65
CA THR A 321 1.02 39.57 -9.78
C THR A 321 0.70 40.28 -8.46
N ARG A 322 0.93 39.67 -7.30
CA ARG A 322 0.67 40.31 -5.99
C ARG A 322 1.90 40.91 -5.30
N GLU A 323 3.05 40.94 -5.96
CA GLU A 323 4.26 41.57 -5.43
C GLU A 323 4.61 42.81 -6.27
N LYS A 324 3.75 43.83 -6.20
CA LYS A 324 4.01 45.25 -6.52
C LYS A 324 2.73 46.07 -6.33
N ALA A 325 2.44 46.43 -5.08
CA ALA A 325 1.65 47.60 -4.70
C ALA A 325 2.10 48.06 -3.31
#